data_AF-Q020I6-F1
#
_entry.id   AF-Q020I6-F1
#
_cell.length_a   1.000
_cell.length_b   1.000
_cell.length_c   1.000
_cell.angle_alpha   90.00
_cell.angle_beta   90.00
_cell.angle_gamma   90.00
#
_symmetry.space_group_name_H-M   'P 1'
#
loop_
_entity.id
_entity.type
_entity.pdbx_description
1 polymer ?
#
loop_
_entity_poly.entity_id
_entity_poly.type
_entity_poly.pdbx_seq_one_letter_code
_entity_poly.pdbx_strand_id
1 'polypeptide(L)'
;MILEVAIVAVLLTIGNVAFWHFDPYLPLWRRVVKVLAALGITAVVSHYFGRPGVLVALAAMLLPVIYIHAIWLPRHGVNGWTGEPREKYYALRGWTHPKT
;
A
#
# COMPACT_ATOMS: atom_id res chain seq x y z
N MET A 1 -3.34 18.88 11.87
CA MET A 1 -3.36 17.47 12.32
C MET A 1 -4.59 16.71 11.81
N ILE A 2 -5.82 17.08 12.19
CA ILE A 2 -7.04 16.32 11.81
C ILE A 2 -7.20 16.21 10.29
N LEU A 3 -7.05 17.32 9.56
CA LEU A 3 -7.19 17.34 8.10
C LEU A 3 -6.18 16.40 7.43
N GLU A 4 -4.92 16.43 7.85
CA GLU A 4 -3.84 15.60 7.31
C GLU A 4 -4.14 14.11 7.54
N VAL A 5 -4.54 13.74 8.76
CA VAL A 5 -4.94 12.36 9.10
C VAL A 5 -6.16 11.92 8.28
N ALA A 6 -7.17 12.79 8.11
CA ALA A 6 -8.36 12.48 7.30
C ALA A 6 -8.01 12.25 5.82
N ILE A 7 -7.16 13.10 5.24
CA ILE A 7 -6.68 12.93 3.86
C ILE A 7 -5.98 11.59 3.70
N VAL A 8 -5.07 11.25 4.63
CA VAL A 8 -4.37 9.95 4.59
C VAL A 8 -5.34 8.78 4.77
N ALA A 9 -6.35 8.90 5.64
CA ALA A 9 -7.37 7.87 5.82
C ALA A 9 -8.17 7.62 4.52
N VAL A 10 -8.56 8.69 3.80
CA VAL A 10 -9.25 8.59 2.51
C VAL A 10 -8.34 7.91 1.48
N LEU A 11 -7.07 8.31 1.37
CA LEU A 11 -6.11 7.70 0.44
C LEU A 11 -5.88 6.22 0.74
N LEU A 12 -5.73 5.85 2.02
CA LEU A 12 -5.62 4.46 2.44
C LEU A 12 -6.88 3.67 2.09
N THR A 13 -8.06 4.26 2.25
CA THR A 13 -9.34 3.61 1.90
C THR A 13 -9.40 3.34 0.40
N ILE A 14 -9.13 4.35 -0.44
CA ILE A 14 -9.07 4.21 -1.90
C ILE A 14 -8.06 3.13 -2.29
N GLY A 15 -6.85 3.17 -1.73
CA GLY A 15 -5.81 2.19 -2.03
C GLY A 15 -6.18 0.77 -1.62
N ASN A 16 -6.80 0.58 -0.44
CA ASN A 16 -7.24 -0.75 0.00
C ASN A 16 -8.35 -1.31 -0.90
N VAL A 17 -9.24 -0.47 -1.44
CA VAL A 17 -10.28 -0.88 -2.39
C VAL A 17 -9.67 -1.16 -3.76
N ALA A 18 -8.86 -0.24 -4.30
CA ALA A 18 -8.27 -0.38 -5.63
C ALA A 18 -7.34 -1.59 -5.73
N PHE A 19 -6.57 -1.88 -4.67
CA PHE A 19 -5.56 -2.93 -4.66
C PHE A 19 -5.93 -4.13 -3.78
N TRP A 20 -7.22 -4.32 -3.46
CA TRP A 20 -7.67 -5.39 -2.55
C TRP A 20 -7.23 -6.79 -3.00
N HIS A 21 -7.21 -7.02 -4.31
CA HIS A 21 -6.89 -8.28 -4.95
C HIS A 21 -5.41 -8.64 -4.93
N PHE A 22 -4.52 -7.72 -4.54
CA PHE A 22 -3.09 -8.03 -4.35
C PHE A 22 -2.82 -8.77 -3.04
N ASP A 23 -3.77 -8.75 -2.08
CA ASP A 23 -3.55 -9.32 -0.75
C ASP A 23 -4.59 -10.39 -0.30
N PRO A 24 -5.06 -11.32 -1.16
CA PRO A 24 -6.19 -12.21 -0.84
C PRO A 24 -5.98 -13.06 0.42
N TYR A 25 -4.75 -13.46 0.73
CA TYR A 25 -4.44 -14.32 1.89
C TYR A 25 -3.93 -13.55 3.11
N LEU A 26 -3.90 -12.21 3.07
CA LEU A 26 -3.40 -11.42 4.19
C LEU A 26 -4.49 -11.31 5.28
N PRO A 27 -4.23 -11.76 6.53
CA PRO A 27 -5.22 -11.74 7.60
C PRO A 27 -5.65 -10.31 7.95
N LEU A 28 -6.93 -10.14 8.30
CA LEU A 28 -7.54 -8.84 8.55
C LEU A 28 -6.78 -8.01 9.59
N TRP A 29 -6.31 -8.62 10.68
CA TRP A 29 -5.59 -7.91 11.74
C TRP A 29 -4.32 -7.22 11.24
N ARG A 30 -3.59 -7.82 10.28
CA ARG A 30 -2.40 -7.17 9.67
C ARG A 30 -2.80 -5.96 8.83
N ARG A 31 -3.95 -6.02 8.15
CA ARG A 31 -4.50 -4.88 7.39
C ARG A 31 -4.87 -3.74 8.32
N VAL A 32 -5.57 -4.04 9.42
CA VAL A 32 -5.95 -3.05 10.45
C VAL A 32 -4.71 -2.42 11.09
N VAL A 33 -3.73 -3.23 11.51
CA VAL A 33 -2.46 -2.73 12.07
C VAL A 33 -1.74 -1.81 11.09
N LYS A 34 -1.69 -2.16 9.79
CA LYS A 34 -1.07 -1.29 8.76
C LYS A 34 -1.75 0.08 8.69
N VAL A 35 -3.09 0.11 8.68
CA VAL A 35 -3.86 1.36 8.63
C VAL A 35 -3.64 2.19 9.90
N LEU A 36 -3.77 1.58 11.08
CA LEU A 36 -3.56 2.29 12.35
C LEU A 36 -2.12 2.83 12.48
N ALA A 37 -1.12 2.05 12.07
CA ALA A 37 0.26 2.50 12.05
C ALA A 37 0.46 3.69 11.10
N ALA A 38 -0.10 3.65 9.89
CA ALA A 38 0.00 4.76 8.93
C ALA A 38 -0.68 6.05 9.45
N LEU A 39 -1.86 5.93 10.08
CA LEU A 39 -2.54 7.07 10.70
C LEU A 39 -1.78 7.61 11.91
N GLY A 40 -1.25 6.74 12.76
CA GLY A 40 -0.43 7.13 13.91
C GLY A 40 0.86 7.85 13.50
N ILE A 41 1.58 7.31 12.51
CA ILE A 41 2.77 7.96 11.92
C ILE A 41 2.39 9.32 11.34
N THR A 42 1.27 9.42 10.61
CA THR A 42 0.79 10.70 10.06
C THR A 42 0.49 11.71 11.15
N ALA A 43 -0.15 11.30 12.25
CA ALA A 43 -0.42 12.18 13.39
C ALA A 43 0.87 12.68 14.04
N VAL A 44 1.85 11.80 14.25
CA VAL A 44 3.18 12.15 14.79
C VAL A 44 3.90 13.12 13.86
N VAL A 45 3.99 12.82 12.57
CA VAL A 45 4.65 13.70 11.58
C VAL A 45 3.93 15.04 11.50
N SER A 46 2.59 15.05 11.49
CA SER A 46 1.81 16.28 11.47
C SER A 46 2.02 17.12 12.73
N HIS A 47 2.19 16.49 13.89
CA HIS A 47 2.45 17.18 15.15
C HIS A 47 3.81 17.90 15.16
N TYR A 48 4.88 17.23 14.69
CA TYR A 48 6.23 17.79 14.74
C TYR A 48 6.62 18.64 13.52
N PHE A 49 6.14 18.29 12.33
CA PHE A 49 6.58 18.88 11.06
C PHE A 49 5.44 19.56 10.28
N GLY A 50 4.24 19.58 10.86
CA GLY A 50 3.06 20.19 10.24
C GLY A 50 2.67 19.52 8.92
N ARG A 51 1.92 20.27 8.10
CA ARG A 51 1.46 19.82 6.79
C ARG A 51 2.59 19.55 5.79
N PRO A 52 3.63 20.39 5.67
CA PRO A 52 4.73 20.12 4.73
C PRO A 52 5.41 18.78 5.01
N GLY A 53 5.63 18.44 6.28
CA GLY A 53 6.20 17.14 6.65
C GLY A 53 5.35 15.94 6.21
N VAL A 54 4.02 16.04 6.36
CA VAL A 54 3.10 14.98 5.88
C VAL A 54 3.14 14.87 4.36
N LEU A 55 3.16 15.99 3.63
CA LEU A 55 3.23 15.97 2.16
C LEU A 55 4.54 15.35 1.66
N VAL A 56 5.67 15.68 2.29
CA VAL A 56 6.97 15.06 1.98
C VAL A 56 6.94 13.55 2.27
N ALA A 57 6.38 13.15 3.43
CA ALA A 57 6.25 11.73 3.77
C ALA A 57 5.35 10.97 2.78
N LEU A 58 4.23 11.56 2.35
CA LEU A 58 3.36 10.99 1.33
C LEU A 58 4.05 10.87 -0.03
N ALA A 59 4.75 11.91 -0.47
CA ALA A 59 5.52 11.90 -1.71
C ALA A 59 6.60 10.80 -1.68
N ALA A 60 7.33 10.68 -0.57
CA ALA A 60 8.33 9.63 -0.37
C ALA A 60 7.70 8.23 -0.43
N MET A 61 6.49 8.05 0.10
CA MET A 61 5.77 6.78 0.06
C MET A 61 5.21 6.42 -1.31
N LEU A 62 4.95 7.41 -2.17
CA LEU A 62 4.50 7.17 -3.53
C LEU A 62 5.62 6.59 -4.41
N LEU A 63 6.89 6.93 -4.13
CA LEU A 63 8.05 6.43 -4.88
C LEU A 63 8.11 4.88 -4.96
N PRO A 64 8.08 4.14 -3.83
CA PRO A 64 8.08 2.68 -3.90
C PRO A 64 6.81 2.12 -4.55
N VAL A 65 5.65 2.76 -4.36
CA VAL A 65 4.40 2.33 -5.03
C VAL A 65 4.55 2.42 -6.55
N ILE A 66 5.00 3.57 -7.07
CA ILE A 66 5.22 3.75 -8.49
C ILE A 66 6.28 2.78 -9.00
N TYR A 67 7.42 2.66 -8.30
CA TYR A 67 8.49 1.77 -8.73
C TYR A 67 8.03 0.31 -8.79
N ILE A 68 7.34 -0.18 -7.75
CA ILE A 68 6.90 -1.58 -7.68
C ILE A 68 5.87 -1.86 -8.79
N HIS A 69 4.86 -0.99 -8.93
CA HIS A 69 3.76 -1.23 -9.87
C HIS A 69 4.16 -0.94 -11.32
N ALA A 70 4.89 0.14 -11.59
CA ALA A 70 5.22 0.52 -12.97
C ALA A 70 6.49 -0.16 -13.52
N ILE A 71 7.39 -0.64 -12.66
CA ILE A 71 8.71 -1.13 -13.09
C ILE A 71 8.99 -2.54 -12.59
N TRP A 72 8.97 -2.78 -11.28
CA TRP A 72 9.42 -4.06 -10.72
C TRP A 72 8.48 -5.20 -11.08
N LEU A 73 7.17 -5.07 -10.88
CA LEU A 73 6.19 -6.10 -11.23
C LEU A 73 6.21 -6.42 -12.75
N PRO A 74 6.17 -5.43 -13.67
CA PRO A 74 6.28 -5.68 -15.10
C PRO A 74 7.57 -6.40 -15.49
N ARG A 75 8.71 -6.05 -14.88
CA ARG A 75 9.99 -6.75 -15.11
C ARG A 75 9.97 -8.22 -14.71
N HIS A 76 9.10 -8.60 -13.78
CA HIS A 76 8.88 -9.99 -13.39
C HIS A 76 7.72 -10.65 -14.14
N GLY A 77 7.22 -10.00 -15.20
CA GLY A 77 6.13 -10.52 -16.03
C GLY A 77 4.78 -10.54 -15.31
N VAL A 78 4.59 -9.65 -14.33
CA VAL A 78 3.32 -9.42 -13.63
C VAL A 78 2.82 -8.02 -13.96
N ASN A 79 1.55 -7.91 -14.36
CA ASN A 79 0.91 -6.62 -14.57
C ASN A 79 0.84 -5.85 -13.25
N GLY A 80 1.42 -4.65 -13.25
CA GLY A 80 1.50 -3.79 -12.08
C GLY A 80 0.16 -3.33 -11.52
N TRP A 81 -0.90 -3.30 -12.34
CA TRP A 81 -2.22 -2.85 -11.92
C TRP A 81 -3.12 -4.01 -11.49
N THR A 82 -3.11 -5.13 -12.21
CA THR A 82 -4.02 -6.28 -11.94
C THR A 82 -3.38 -7.38 -11.10
N GLY A 83 -2.04 -7.47 -11.08
CA GLY A 83 -1.33 -8.57 -10.44
C GLY A 83 -1.38 -9.88 -11.23
N GLU A 84 -1.67 -9.84 -12.52
CA GLU A 84 -1.75 -11.01 -13.40
C GLU A 84 -0.46 -11.22 -14.22
N PRO A 85 -0.07 -12.47 -14.55
CA PRO A 85 -0.70 -13.73 -14.13
C PRO A 85 -0.55 -14.00 -12.63
N ARG A 86 -1.60 -14.56 -12.00
CA ARG A 86 -1.68 -14.72 -10.54
C ARG A 86 -0.63 -15.68 -10.01
N GLU A 87 -0.28 -16.69 -10.79
CA GLU A 87 0.71 -17.72 -10.47
C GLU A 87 2.08 -17.10 -10.24
N LYS A 88 2.51 -16.20 -11.14
CA LYS A 88 3.78 -15.47 -11.00
C LYS A 88 3.75 -14.52 -9.83
N TYR A 89 2.65 -13.79 -9.65
CA TYR A 89 2.52 -12.87 -8.53
C TYR A 89 2.59 -13.59 -7.17
N TYR A 90 1.89 -14.71 -7.02
CA TYR A 90 1.92 -15.52 -5.81
C TYR A 90 3.30 -16.14 -5.56
N ALA A 91 4.00 -16.58 -6.61
CA ALA A 91 5.39 -17.04 -6.50
C ALA A 91 6.32 -15.95 -5.95
N LEU A 92 6.20 -14.69 -6.42
CA LEU A 92 6.96 -13.55 -5.87
C LEU A 92 6.64 -13.26 -4.40
N ARG A 93 5.41 -13.55 -3.96
CA ARG A 93 4.96 -13.38 -2.57
C ARG A 93 5.32 -14.57 -1.67
N GLY A 94 5.89 -15.64 -2.22
CA GLY A 94 6.11 -16.89 -1.51
C GLY A 94 4.81 -17.60 -1.11
N TRP A 95 3.69 -17.29 -1.77
CA TRP A 95 2.43 -17.97 -1.55
C TRP A 95 2.36 -19.22 -2.42
N THR A 96 2.03 -20.34 -1.79
CA THR A 96 1.63 -21.53 -2.54
C THR A 96 0.30 -21.24 -3.20
N HIS A 97 0.24 -21.36 -4.53
CA HIS A 97 -1.02 -21.34 -5.24
C HIS A 97 -1.97 -22.35 -4.59
N PRO A 98 -3.25 -22.00 -4.30
CA PRO A 98 -4.22 -23.04 -4.05
C PRO A 98 -4.19 -23.95 -5.28
N LYS A 99 -3.86 -25.22 -5.07
CA LYS A 99 -4.12 -26.23 -6.09
C LYS A 99 -5.64 -26.22 -6.26
N THR A 100 -6.10 -25.70 -7.40
CA THR A 100 -7.48 -25.86 -7.86
C THR A 100 -7.82 -27.34 -7.94
#